data_AF-A0A7Y2EY57-F1
#
_entry.id   AF-A0A7Y2EY57-F1
#
_cell.length_a   1.000
_cell.length_b   1.000
_cell.length_c   1.000
_cell.angle_alpha   90.00
_cell.angle_beta   90.00
_cell.angle_gamma   90.00
#
_symmetry.space_group_name_H-M   'P 1'
#
loop_
_entity.id
_entity.type
_entity.pdbx_description
1 polymer ?
#
loop_
_entity_poly.entity_id
_entity_poly.type
_entity_poly.pdbx_seq_one_letter_code
_entity_poly.pdbx_strand_id
1 'polypeptide(L)'
;MIFVDYGFPSWIVIPLAIIKILGIIAVISKLSKVLMEWAYAGFFFDAALALCTHYVAGDGGYLISAIAIVSIIVSRVMLPKAFPKFAG
;
A
#
# COMPACT_ATOMS: atom_id res chain seq x y z
N MET A 1 -3.92 10.43 -20.47
CA MET A 1 -3.74 8.98 -20.75
C MET A 1 -2.24 8.72 -20.88
N ILE A 2 -1.49 8.80 -19.77
CA ILE A 2 -0.02 8.75 -19.79
C ILE A 2 0.42 7.60 -18.89
N PHE A 3 0.38 6.39 -19.43
CA PHE A 3 1.09 5.22 -18.87
C PHE A 3 2.08 4.63 -19.89
N VAL A 4 1.95 4.99 -21.16
CA VAL A 4 2.81 4.49 -22.25
C VAL A 4 4.21 5.13 -22.18
N ASP A 5 4.33 6.38 -21.71
CA ASP A 5 5.62 7.09 -21.66
C ASP A 5 6.59 6.56 -20.59
N TYR A 6 6.12 5.76 -19.62
CA TYR A 6 6.95 5.16 -18.56
C TYR A 6 7.29 3.68 -18.81
N GLY A 7 6.92 3.10 -19.96
CA GLY A 7 7.28 1.73 -20.34
C GLY A 7 6.59 0.61 -19.55
N PHE A 8 5.58 0.92 -18.73
CA PHE A 8 4.84 -0.10 -17.99
C PHE A 8 3.72 -0.71 -18.83
N PRO A 9 3.58 -2.04 -18.84
CA PRO A 9 2.49 -2.69 -19.54
C PRO A 9 1.13 -2.27 -18.96
N SER A 10 0.25 -1.74 -19.80
CA SER A 10 -1.09 -1.29 -19.40
C SER A 10 -1.94 -2.40 -18.76
N TRP A 11 -1.70 -3.65 -19.11
CA TRP A 11 -2.38 -4.81 -18.53
C TRP A 11 -2.09 -5.01 -17.05
N ILE A 12 -1.01 -4.45 -16.50
CA ILE A 12 -0.68 -4.60 -15.07
C ILE A 12 -1.50 -3.66 -14.18
N VAL A 13 -1.94 -2.53 -14.73
CA VAL A 13 -2.63 -1.46 -13.98
C VAL A 13 -3.98 -1.94 -13.44
N ILE A 14 -4.76 -2.65 -14.26
CA ILE A 14 -6.10 -3.12 -13.88
C ILE A 14 -6.04 -4.17 -12.74
N PRO A 15 -5.23 -5.24 -12.84
CA PRO A 15 -5.01 -6.17 -11.73
C PRO A 15 -4.53 -5.49 -10.45
N LEU A 16 -3.58 -4.54 -10.56
CA LEU A 16 -3.07 -3.79 -9.41
C LEU A 16 -4.18 -2.99 -8.72
N ALA A 17 -5.05 -2.34 -9.50
CA ALA A 17 -6.19 -1.59 -8.96
C ALA A 17 -7.17 -2.52 -8.21
N ILE A 18 -7.47 -3.69 -8.77
CA ILE A 18 -8.33 -4.70 -8.13
C ILE A 18 -7.71 -5.17 -6.81
N ILE A 19 -6.42 -5.52 -6.81
CA ILE A 19 -5.70 -5.97 -5.61
C ILE A 19 -5.68 -4.87 -4.53
N LYS A 20 -5.49 -3.59 -4.91
CA LYS A 20 -5.57 -2.46 -3.98
C LYS A 20 -6.91 -2.38 -3.28
N ILE A 21 -8.01 -2.51 -4.02
CA ILE A 21 -9.37 -2.49 -3.45
C ILE A 21 -9.55 -3.69 -2.50
N LEU A 22 -9.13 -4.89 -2.90
CA LEU A 22 -9.18 -6.07 -2.05
C LEU A 22 -8.36 -5.92 -0.77
N GLY A 23 -7.19 -5.29 -0.85
CA GLY A 23 -6.36 -4.97 0.31
C GLY A 23 -7.07 -4.02 1.29
N ILE A 24 -7.78 -3.01 0.78
CA ILE A 24 -8.56 -2.08 1.61
C ILE A 24 -9.68 -2.84 2.31
N ILE A 25 -10.41 -3.70 1.58
CA ILE A 25 -11.48 -4.53 2.14
C ILE A 25 -10.92 -5.47 3.22
N ALA A 26 -9.74 -6.07 3.01
CA ALA A 26 -9.09 -6.93 3.99
C ALA A 26 -8.76 -6.18 5.30
N VAL A 27 -8.28 -4.93 5.20
CA VAL A 27 -7.95 -4.11 6.38
C VAL A 27 -9.22 -3.63 7.11
N ILE A 28 -10.26 -3.23 6.39
CA ILE A 28 -11.51 -2.70 6.99
C ILE A 28 -12.35 -3.82 7.60
N SER A 29 -12.51 -4.93 6.87
CA SER A 29 -13.37 -6.06 7.29
C SER A 29 -12.87 -6.70 8.58
N LYS A 30 -11.56 -6.65 8.86
CA LYS A 30 -10.94 -7.18 10.08
C LYS A 30 -11.32 -8.65 10.33
N LEU A 31 -11.64 -9.42 9.30
CA LEU A 31 -12.14 -10.79 9.49
C LEU A 31 -11.02 -11.76 9.85
N SER A 32 -9.84 -11.60 9.27
CA SER A 32 -8.67 -12.46 9.49
C SER A 32 -7.43 -11.65 9.81
N LYS A 33 -6.74 -12.00 10.90
CA LYS A 33 -5.47 -11.37 11.30
C LYS A 33 -4.40 -11.56 10.22
N VAL A 34 -4.29 -12.76 9.69
CA VAL A 34 -3.32 -13.10 8.64
C VAL A 34 -3.60 -12.26 7.39
N LEU A 35 -4.83 -12.29 6.86
CA LEU A 35 -5.16 -11.56 5.63
C LEU A 35 -4.92 -10.05 5.78
N MET A 36 -5.24 -9.50 6.95
CA MET A 36 -4.99 -8.10 7.27
C MET A 36 -3.48 -7.79 7.30
N GLU A 37 -2.65 -8.63 7.90
CA GLU A 37 -1.19 -8.43 7.92
C GLU A 37 -0.57 -8.51 6.53
N TRP A 38 -1.04 -9.44 5.69
CA TRP A 38 -0.64 -9.51 4.28
C TRP A 38 -1.07 -8.28 3.49
N ALA A 39 -2.27 -7.73 3.75
CA ALA A 39 -2.71 -6.48 3.14
C ALA A 39 -1.82 -5.30 3.55
N TYR A 40 -1.49 -5.17 4.84
CA TYR A 40 -0.55 -4.14 5.33
C TYR A 40 0.83 -4.27 4.69
N ALA A 41 1.36 -5.50 4.56
CA ALA A 41 2.63 -5.75 3.88
C ALA A 41 2.57 -5.35 2.41
N GLY A 42 1.49 -5.72 1.71
CA GLY A 42 1.26 -5.33 0.31
C GLY A 42 1.25 -3.82 0.10
N PHE A 43 0.53 -3.06 0.94
CA PHE A 43 0.53 -1.60 0.88
C PHE A 43 1.90 -1.00 1.17
N PHE A 44 2.64 -1.57 2.13
CA PHE A 44 3.98 -1.10 2.45
C PHE A 44 4.94 -1.29 1.26
N PHE A 45 4.92 -2.46 0.61
CA PHE A 45 5.77 -2.71 -0.56
C PHE A 45 5.37 -1.86 -1.76
N ASP A 46 4.08 -1.65 -2.01
CA ASP A 46 3.58 -0.74 -3.06
C ASP A 46 4.10 0.70 -2.84
N ALA A 47 4.02 1.21 -1.60
CA ALA A 47 4.50 2.53 -1.26
C ALA A 47 6.05 2.64 -1.29
N ALA A 48 6.75 1.59 -0.88
CA ALA A 48 8.22 1.54 -0.96
C ALA A 48 8.72 1.50 -2.42
N LEU A 49 8.06 0.74 -3.30
CA LEU A 49 8.36 0.73 -4.73
C LEU A 49 8.08 2.10 -5.35
N ALA A 50 6.95 2.73 -5.01
CA ALA A 50 6.64 4.08 -5.45
C ALA A 50 7.71 5.09 -5.00
N LEU A 51 8.18 4.99 -3.75
CA LEU A 51 9.27 5.84 -3.24
C LEU A 51 10.53 5.69 -4.09
N CYS A 52 10.94 4.46 -4.39
CA CYS A 52 12.10 4.20 -5.24
C CYS A 52 11.91 4.78 -6.64
N THR A 53 10.73 4.57 -7.25
CA THR A 53 10.42 5.10 -8.59
C THR A 53 10.47 6.63 -8.62
N HIS A 54 9.83 7.31 -7.68
CA HIS A 54 9.85 8.78 -7.61
C HIS A 54 11.24 9.34 -7.26
N TYR A 55 12.02 8.63 -6.44
CA TYR A 55 13.39 9.02 -6.13
C TYR A 55 14.30 8.94 -7.36
N VAL A 56 14.19 7.86 -8.14
CA VAL A 56 14.96 7.69 -9.39
C VAL A 56 14.46 8.66 -10.48
N ALA A 57 13.16 8.92 -10.56
CA ALA A 57 12.59 9.85 -11.52
C ALA A 57 12.92 11.33 -11.21
N GLY A 58 13.26 11.65 -9.95
CA GLY A 58 13.56 13.02 -9.52
C GLY A 58 12.36 13.97 -9.62
N ASP A 59 11.14 13.44 -9.64
CA ASP A 59 9.90 14.19 -9.92
C ASP A 59 9.26 14.83 -8.67
N GLY A 60 9.87 14.67 -7.50
CA GLY A 60 9.36 15.19 -6.22
C GLY A 60 8.26 14.35 -5.57
N GLY A 61 7.77 13.28 -6.23
CA GLY A 61 6.70 12.43 -5.69
C GLY A 61 7.13 11.56 -4.50
N TYR A 62 8.42 11.48 -4.21
CA TYR A 62 8.99 10.69 -3.12
C TYR A 62 8.44 11.10 -1.75
N LEU A 63 8.10 12.38 -1.56
CA LEU A 63 7.48 12.87 -0.33
C LEU A 63 6.11 12.21 -0.07
N ILE A 64 5.29 12.07 -1.12
CA ILE A 64 3.96 11.46 -1.01
C ILE A 64 4.10 9.98 -0.66
N SER A 65 5.04 9.27 -1.28
CA SER A 65 5.33 7.87 -0.96
C SER A 65 5.85 7.69 0.46
N ALA A 66 6.72 8.60 0.93
CA ALA A 66 7.23 8.58 2.31
C ALA A 66 6.10 8.79 3.33
N ILE A 67 5.20 9.75 3.08
CA ILE A 67 4.01 9.99 3.91
C ILE A 67 3.10 8.75 3.92
N ALA A 68 2.90 8.11 2.77
CA ALA A 68 2.11 6.88 2.68
C ALA A 68 2.71 5.76 3.54
N ILE A 69 4.04 5.54 3.46
CA ILE A 69 4.75 4.56 4.29
C ILE A 69 4.53 4.84 5.78
N VAL A 70 4.76 6.08 6.23
CA VAL A 70 4.55 6.48 7.63
C VAL A 70 3.10 6.23 8.04
N SER A 71 2.13 6.60 7.20
CA SER A 71 0.71 6.40 7.47
C SER A 71 0.34 4.93 7.63
N ILE A 72 0.90 4.05 6.79
CA ILE A 72 0.70 2.59 6.86
C ILE A 72 1.25 2.04 8.18
N ILE A 73 2.46 2.45 8.58
CA ILE A 73 3.11 2.01 9.82
C ILE A 73 2.29 2.48 11.03
N VAL A 74 1.93 3.77 11.07
CA VAL A 74 1.13 4.35 12.16
C VAL A 74 -0.20 3.62 12.29
N SER A 75 -0.89 3.40 11.16
CA SER A 75 -2.16 2.65 11.13
C SER A 75 -1.99 1.25 11.71
N ARG A 76 -0.95 0.50 11.31
CA ARG A 76 -0.69 -0.86 11.81
C ARG A 76 -0.35 -0.90 13.30
N VAL A 77 0.36 0.11 13.82
CA VAL A 77 0.73 0.22 15.24
C VAL A 77 -0.46 0.62 16.12
N MET A 78 -1.36 1.46 15.60
CA MET A 78 -2.58 1.88 16.31
C MET A 78 -3.65 0.79 16.33
N LEU A 79 -3.68 -0.09 15.32
CA LEU A 79 -4.74 -1.08 15.16
C LEU A 79 -4.90 -2.05 16.36
N PRO A 80 -3.84 -2.65 16.94
CA PRO A 80 -3.96 -3.49 18.13
C PRO A 80 -4.45 -2.73 19.37
N LYS A 81 -4.12 -1.44 19.47
CA LYS A 81 -4.56 -0.57 20.59
C LYS A 81 -6.06 -0.28 20.52
N ALA A 82 -6.59 -0.14 19.30
CA ALA A 82 -8.02 0.06 19.08
C ALA A 82 -8.82 -1.26 19.08
N PHE A 83 -8.20 -2.36 18.67
CA PHE A 83 -8.84 -3.67 18.54
C PHE A 83 -7.98 -4.78 19.17
N PRO A 84 -8.24 -5.14 20.44
CA PRO A 84 -7.43 -6.11 21.19
C PRO A 84 -7.39 -7.50 20.55
N LYS A 85 -8.37 -7.87 19.72
CA LYS A 85 -8.39 -9.17 19.01
C LYS A 85 -7.17 -9.40 18.10
N PHE A 86 -6.45 -8.34 17.77
CA PHE A 86 -5.25 -8.38 16.94
C PHE A 86 -3.97 -8.08 17.72
N ALA A 87 -4.07 -7.80 19.03
CA ALA A 87 -2.93 -7.87 19.93
C ALA A 87 -2.50 -9.35 19.97
N GLY A 88 -1.42 -9.65 19.26
CA GLY A 88 -0.69 -10.90 19.44
C GLY A 88 0.23 -10.77 20.63
#